data_AF-A0A486XBG4-F1
#
_entry.id   AF-A0A486XBG4-F1
#
_cell.length_a   1.000
_cell.length_b   1.000
_cell.length_c   1.000
_cell.angle_alpha   90.00
_cell.angle_beta   90.00
_cell.angle_gamma   90.00
#
_symmetry.space_group_name_H-M   'P 1'
#
loop_
_entity.id
_entity.type
_entity.pdbx_description
1 polymer ?
#
loop_
_entity_poly.entity_id
_entity_poly.type
_entity_poly.pdbx_seq_one_letter_code
_entity_poly.pdbx_strand_id
1 'polypeptide(L)' 'MLNRYEFIALGIKYGAFEERIYKELQYSNVMNVWINAKPLIMELRRRKNKNTYFQEFEQLADKWGKDPLKSHKNT' A
#
# COMPACT_ATOMS: atom_id res chain seq x y z
N MET A 1 10.39 -3.88 -7.83
CA MET A 1 10.03 -3.51 -6.45
C MET A 1 8.52 -3.37 -6.24
N LEU A 2 7.79 -2.63 -7.08
CA LEU A 2 6.33 -2.43 -6.92
C LEU A 2 5.50 -3.72 -6.90
N ASN A 3 5.89 -4.74 -7.67
CA ASN A 3 5.20 -6.04 -7.67
C ASN A 3 5.20 -6.71 -6.28
N ARG A 4 6.20 -6.45 -5.43
CA ARG A 4 6.22 -6.95 -4.06
C ARG A 4 5.14 -6.27 -3.21
N TYR A 5 4.98 -4.96 -3.34
CA TYR A 5 3.94 -4.22 -2.63
C TYR A 5 2.54 -4.64 -3.09
N GLU A 6 2.36 -4.88 -4.38
CA GLU A 6 1.11 -5.45 -4.90
C GLU A 6 0.83 -6.83 -4.32
N PHE A 7 1.81 -7.73 -4.34
CA PHE A 7 1.65 -9.08 -3.79
C PHE A 7 1.34 -9.07 -2.30
N ILE A 8 2.01 -8.22 -1.52
CA ILE A 8 1.74 -8.08 -0.09
C ILE A 8 0.36 -7.50 0.16
N ALA A 9 -0.03 -6.45 -0.57
CA ALA A 9 -1.36 -5.87 -0.45
C ALA A 9 -2.47 -6.88 -0.80
N LEU A 10 -2.25 -7.69 -1.83
CA LEU A 10 -3.14 -8.80 -2.20
C LEU A 10 -3.22 -9.84 -1.06
N GLY A 11 -2.08 -10.24 -0.49
CA GLY A 11 -2.05 -11.19 0.63
C GLY A 11 -2.76 -10.68 1.88
N ILE A 12 -2.60 -9.39 2.21
CA ILE A 12 -3.36 -8.73 3.29
C ILE A 12 -4.86 -8.73 3.00
N LYS A 13 -5.24 -8.36 1.76
CA LYS A 13 -6.64 -8.33 1.32
C LYS A 13 -7.35 -9.68 1.47
N TYR A 14 -6.64 -10.78 1.26
CA TYR A 14 -7.17 -12.13 1.43
C TYR A 14 -6.88 -12.77 2.80
N GLY A 15 -6.32 -12.02 3.75
CA GLY A 15 -6.02 -12.52 5.10
C GLY A 15 -4.86 -13.53 5.16
N ALA A 16 -4.08 -13.67 4.09
CA ALA A 16 -2.88 -14.51 4.08
C ALA A 16 -1.73 -13.89 4.89
N PHE A 17 -1.74 -12.56 5.07
CA PHE A 17 -0.78 -11.83 5.90
C PHE A 17 -1.51 -11.01 6.96
N GLU A 18 -0.98 -11.02 8.19
CA GLU A 18 -1.51 -10.23 9.30
C GLU A 18 -1.21 -8.74 9.09
N GLU A 19 -2.25 -7.98 8.72
CA GLU A 19 -2.13 -6.57 8.37
C GLU A 19 -1.62 -5.72 9.53
N ARG A 20 -2.05 -5.99 10.77
CA ARG A 20 -1.68 -5.16 11.90
C ARG A 20 -0.18 -5.20 12.14
N ILE A 21 0.39 -6.41 12.19
CA ILE A 21 1.84 -6.61 12.36
C ILE A 21 2.59 -5.96 11.22
N TYR A 22 2.13 -6.15 9.98
CA TYR A 22 2.79 -5.58 8.81
C TYR A 22 2.75 -4.05 8.81
N LYS A 23 1.62 -3.45 9.20
CA LYS A 23 1.44 -2.01 9.32
C LYS A 23 2.36 -1.42 10.39
N GLU A 24 2.38 -2.00 11.60
CA GLU A 24 3.28 -1.57 12.68
C GLU A 24 4.76 -1.61 12.23
N LEU A 25 5.15 -2.64 11.46
CA LEU A 25 6.53 -2.80 10.97
C LEU A 25 6.89 -1.89 9.78
N GLN A 26 5.96 -1.66 8.84
CA GLN A 26 6.28 -1.13 7.50
C GLN A 26 5.52 0.14 7.11
N TYR A 27 4.68 0.72 7.98
CA TYR A 27 3.82 1.87 7.65
C TYR A 27 4.55 2.96 6.84
N SER A 28 5.59 3.57 7.39
CA SER A 28 6.30 4.68 6.75
C SER A 28 6.92 4.27 5.41
N ASN A 29 7.45 3.05 5.31
CA ASN A 29 8.07 2.54 4.08
C ASN A 29 7.02 2.35 2.98
N VAL A 30 5.92 1.66 3.28
CA VAL A 30 4.81 1.43 2.33
C VAL A 30 4.22 2.76 1.85
N MET A 31 3.96 3.69 2.77
CA MET A 31 3.38 5.00 2.43
C MET A 31 4.33 5.85 1.59
N ASN A 32 5.63 5.89 1.93
CA ASN A 32 6.62 6.62 1.14
C ASN A 32 6.76 6.03 -0.26
N VAL A 33 6.80 4.70 -0.40
CA VAL A 33 6.87 4.06 -1.72
C VAL A 33 5.62 4.36 -2.53
N TRP A 34 4.42 4.32 -1.93
CA TRP A 34 3.19 4.67 -2.62
C TRP A 34 3.20 6.11 -3.14
N ILE A 35 3.55 7.08 -2.28
CA ILE A 35 3.60 8.51 -2.65
C ILE A 35 4.52 8.74 -3.85
N ASN A 36 5.71 8.14 -3.84
CA ASN A 36 6.67 8.29 -4.93
C ASN A 36 6.28 7.54 -6.21
N ALA A 37 5.63 6.38 -6.08
CA ALA A 37 5.26 5.54 -7.22
C ALA A 37 3.93 5.94 -7.88
N LYS A 38 3.04 6.62 -7.17
CA LYS A 38 1.69 6.96 -7.63
C LYS A 38 1.68 7.67 -9.00
N PRO A 39 2.48 8.72 -9.27
CA PRO A 39 2.47 9.37 -10.58
C PRO A 39 2.80 8.43 -11.74
N LEU A 40 3.78 7.55 -11.54
CA LEU A 40 4.19 6.54 -12.52
C LEU A 40 3.07 5.51 -12.76
N ILE A 41 2.43 5.03 -11.70
CA ILE A 41 1.33 4.07 -11.79
C ILE A 41 0.14 4.68 -12.55
N MET A 42 -0.22 5.93 -12.27
CA MET A 42 -1.30 6.62 -12.97
C MET A 42 -1.00 6.79 -14.47
N GLU A 43 0.23 7.17 -14.83
CA GLU A 43 0.63 7.28 -16.24
C GLU A 43 0.64 5.91 -16.93
N LEU A 44 1.07 4.85 -16.24
CA LEU A 44 1.02 3.49 -16.76
C LEU A 44 -0.42 3.06 -17.07
N ARG A 45 -1.35 3.29 -16.13
CA ARG A 45 -2.78 2.99 -16.32
C ARG A 45 -3.36 3.75 -17.50
N ARG A 46 -3.04 5.05 -17.62
CA ARG A 46 -3.46 5.90 -18.74
C ARG A 46 -2.93 5.38 -20.08
N ARG A 47 -1.64 5.09 -20.20
CA ARG A 47 -1.01 4.60 -21.44
C ARG A 47 -1.52 3.22 -21.86
N LYS A 48 -1.82 2.35 -20.91
CA LYS A 48 -2.28 0.98 -21.16
C LYS A 48 -3.80 0.85 -21.19
N ASN A 49 -4.54 1.94 -20.94
CA ASN A 49 -5.98 1.95 -20.77
C ASN A 49 -6.47 0.85 -19.81
N LYS A 50 -5.77 0.68 -18.68
CA LYS A 50 -6.02 -0.39 -17.71
C LYS A 50 -5.84 0.11 -16.29
N ASN A 51 -6.94 0.28 -15.57
CA ASN A 51 -6.94 0.83 -14.21
C ASN A 51 -6.49 -0.15 -13.13
N THR A 52 -6.38 -1.44 -13.44
CA THR A 52 -6.12 -2.48 -12.44
C THR A 52 -4.64 -2.65 -12.08
N TYR A 53 -3.72 -1.91 -12.71
CA TYR A 53 -2.31 -2.01 -12.35
C TYR A 53 -2.08 -1.44 -10.96
N PHE A 54 -1.50 -2.24 -10.05
CA PHE A 54 -1.16 -1.80 -8.69
C PHE A 54 -2.39 -1.36 -7.88
N GLN A 55 -3.56 -1.93 -8.15
CA GLN A 55 -4.83 -1.50 -7.54
C GLN A 55 -4.92 -1.96 -6.07
N GLU A 56 -4.36 -3.12 -5.73
CA GLU A 56 -4.31 -3.59 -4.35
C GLU A 56 -3.35 -2.74 -3.52
N PHE A 57 -2.19 -2.39 -4.08
CA PHE A 57 -1.27 -1.49 -3.41
C PHE A 57 -1.91 -0.11 -3.13
N GLU A 58 -2.64 0.44 -4.11
CA GLU A 58 -3.44 1.66 -3.94
C GLU A 58 -4.48 1.53 -2.83
N GLN A 59 -5.28 0.46 -2.84
CA GLN A 59 -6.29 0.19 -1.83
C GLN A 59 -5.69 0.10 -0.41
N LEU A 60 -4.55 -0.57 -0.27
CA LEU A 60 -3.84 -0.67 0.99
C LEU A 60 -3.34 0.71 1.47
N ALA A 61 -2.71 1.47 0.58
CA ALA A 61 -2.18 2.79 0.93
C ALA A 61 -3.29 3.79 1.27
N ASP A 62 -4.42 3.76 0.58
CA ASP A 62 -5.58 4.59 0.90
C ASP A 62 -6.20 4.23 2.25
N LYS A 63 -6.29 2.93 2.56
CA LYS A 63 -6.75 2.43 3.87
C LYS A 63 -5.83 2.93 4.98
N TRP A 64 -4.53 2.82 4.79
CA TRP A 64 -3.53 3.24 5.78
C TRP A 64 -3.43 4.76 5.92
N GLY A 65 -3.63 5.51 4.83
CA GLY A 65 -3.68 6.98 4.88
C GLY A 65 -4.88 7.51 5.68
N LYS A 66 -6.00 6.78 5.71
CA LYS A 66 -7.19 7.14 6.52
C LYS A 66 -7.05 6.80 8.00
N ASP A 67 -6.24 5.81 8.34
CA ASP A 67 -5.91 5.44 9.72
C ASP A 67 -4.39 5.34 9.87
N PRO A 68 -3.68 6.47 10.06
CA PRO A 68 -2.23 6.44 10.20
C PRO A 68 -1.76 5.64 11.42
N LEU A 69 -0.54 5.12 11.36
CA LEU A 69 0.10 4.51 12.53
C LEU A 69 0.25 5.55 13.65
N LYS A 70 -0.21 5.21 14.85
CA LYS A 70 -0.23 6.12 16.00
C LYS A 70 0.97 5.84 16.91
N SER A 71 1.53 6.88 17.50
CA SER A 71 2.55 6.71 18.55
C SER A 71 1.96 5.94 19.73
N HIS A 72 2.74 5.02 20.30
CA HIS A 72 2.38 4.41 21.56
C HIS A 72 2.36 5.51 22.63
N LYS A 73 1.22 5.70 23.30
CA LYS A 73 1.18 6.54 24.48
C LYS A 73 1.92 5.81 25.58
N ASN A 74 3.06 6.34 26.02
CA ASN A 74 3.68 5.90 27.26
C ASN A 74 2.68 6.25 28.38
N THR A 75 2.06 5.23 28.97
CA THR A 75 1.19 5.37 30.14
C THR A 75 1.99 4.95 31.36
#